data_AF-V4PWX3-F1
#
_entry.id   AF-V4PWX3-F1
#
_cell.length_a   1.000
_cell.length_b   1.000
_cell.length_c   1.000
_cell.angle_alpha   90.00
_cell.angle_beta   90.00
_cell.angle_gamma   90.00
#
_symmetry.space_group_name_H-M   'P 1'
#
loop_
_entity.id
_entity.type
_entity.pdbx_description
1 polymer ?
#
loop_
_entity_poly.entity_id
_entity_poly.type
_entity_poly.pdbx_seq_one_letter_code
_entity_poly.pdbx_strand_id
1 'polypeptide(L)'
;MLSLAVCVTCLVVSGLGHPGTNYEDETMLTDDDKKWLADHRRSVETWCDFYLAQLKGVTGAELTEVAGKVLLHHKGRYVLAQDLAAEVVQGVRYSQVFEQWNYDCACKVHSLARSMPPLDGAVFLAASGYQDASMDDLADASAEAVEEAKLALYGEP
;
A
#
# COMPACT_ATOMS: atom_id res chain seq x y z
N MET A 1 -8.66 18.49 -12.98
CA MET A 1 -7.23 18.50 -12.61
C MET A 1 -6.64 17.19 -13.13
N LEU A 2 -5.73 17.29 -14.11
CA LEU A 2 -5.28 16.17 -14.93
C LEU A 2 -4.40 15.21 -14.13
N SER A 3 -4.84 13.95 -14.08
CA SER A 3 -4.19 12.82 -13.42
C SER A 3 -2.95 12.39 -14.20
N LEU A 4 -1.83 12.30 -13.51
CA LEU A 4 -0.48 12.06 -14.01
C LEU A 4 -0.22 10.56 -14.25
N ALA A 5 -1.15 9.87 -14.91
CA ALA A 5 -1.11 8.43 -15.04
C ALA A 5 -1.61 7.94 -16.42
N VAL A 6 -0.96 8.40 -17.50
CA VAL A 6 -0.68 7.59 -18.70
C VAL A 6 0.52 8.24 -19.42
N CYS A 7 1.74 7.76 -19.16
CA CYS A 7 2.84 7.97 -20.10
C CYS A 7 3.85 6.82 -20.01
N VAL A 8 3.38 5.61 -20.33
CA VAL A 8 4.22 4.41 -20.55
C VAL A 8 4.53 4.28 -22.05
N THR A 9 4.67 5.37 -22.82
CA THR A 9 4.76 5.24 -24.30
C THR A 9 5.55 6.30 -25.08
N CYS A 10 6.42 7.12 -24.47
CA CYS A 10 7.14 8.18 -25.24
C CYS A 10 8.63 8.41 -24.89
N LEU A 11 9.41 7.34 -24.71
CA LEU A 11 10.89 7.40 -24.85
C LEU A 11 11.32 6.20 -25.72
N VAL A 12 11.01 6.17 -27.03
CA VAL A 12 11.85 6.70 -28.14
C VAL A 12 13.30 6.22 -27.97
N VAL A 13 13.69 5.05 -28.45
CA VAL A 13 14.10 4.77 -29.84
C VAL A 13 14.45 6.04 -30.63
N SER A 14 15.64 6.58 -30.38
CA SER A 14 16.37 7.46 -31.32
C SER A 14 17.87 7.39 -31.03
N GLY A 15 18.46 6.21 -31.26
CA GLY A 15 19.91 6.03 -31.32
C GLY A 15 20.46 6.34 -32.71
N LEU A 16 20.24 7.56 -33.22
CA LEU A 16 20.84 8.07 -34.45
C LEU A 16 21.65 9.33 -34.17
N GLY A 17 22.95 9.11 -33.91
CA GLY A 17 24.09 9.95 -34.30
C GLY A 17 24.25 11.35 -33.70
N HIS A 18 25.30 11.53 -32.88
CA HIS A 18 26.38 12.50 -33.14
C HIS A 18 27.64 12.12 -32.34
N PRO A 19 28.83 12.03 -32.96
CA PRO A 19 30.09 11.79 -32.26
C PRO A 19 30.63 13.14 -31.78
N GLY A 20 30.53 13.44 -30.49
CA GLY A 20 31.16 14.65 -29.96
C GLY A 20 30.49 15.28 -28.76
N THR A 21 30.21 14.50 -27.72
CA THR A 21 30.07 15.05 -26.36
C THR A 21 30.73 14.07 -25.41
N ASN A 22 31.88 14.46 -24.86
CA ASN A 22 32.42 13.82 -23.67
C ASN A 22 31.39 14.02 -22.55
N TYR A 23 30.55 13.02 -22.32
CA TYR A 23 29.68 12.94 -21.13
C TYR A 23 30.54 12.50 -19.95
N GLU A 24 31.42 13.39 -19.50
CA GLU A 24 31.95 13.34 -18.13
C GLU A 24 31.01 14.16 -17.24
N ASP A 25 29.80 13.65 -16.98
CA ASP A 25 28.85 14.26 -16.04
C ASP A 25 28.06 13.19 -15.25
N GLU A 26 28.73 12.09 -14.89
CA GLU A 26 28.21 11.15 -13.87
C GLU A 26 28.43 11.67 -12.43
N THR A 27 28.90 12.91 -12.27
CA THR A 27 29.32 13.47 -10.96
C THR A 27 28.32 14.47 -10.34
N MET A 28 27.19 14.78 -10.99
CA MET A 28 26.22 15.78 -10.51
C MET A 28 25.07 15.23 -9.62
N LEU A 29 24.87 13.91 -9.52
CA LEU A 29 23.81 13.35 -8.66
C LEU A 29 24.29 13.15 -7.23
N THR A 30 23.55 13.69 -6.26
CA THR A 30 23.76 13.37 -4.84
C THR A 30 23.41 11.90 -4.58
N ASP A 31 23.88 11.35 -3.46
CA ASP A 31 23.54 9.98 -3.09
C ASP A 31 22.05 9.81 -2.78
N ASP A 32 21.39 10.89 -2.32
CA ASP A 32 19.94 10.93 -2.13
C ASP A 32 19.20 10.87 -3.47
N ASP A 33 19.67 11.56 -4.50
CA ASP A 33 19.08 11.50 -5.85
C ASP A 33 19.22 10.09 -6.44
N LYS A 34 20.41 9.48 -6.30
CA LYS A 34 20.66 8.10 -6.76
C LYS A 34 19.74 7.11 -6.03
N LYS A 35 19.58 7.27 -4.72
CA LYS A 35 18.67 6.45 -3.93
C LYS A 35 17.22 6.62 -4.38
N TRP A 36 16.77 7.86 -4.55
CA TRP A 36 15.41 8.16 -4.99
C TRP A 36 15.13 7.54 -6.37
N LEU A 37 16.07 7.66 -7.32
CA LEU A 37 15.95 7.05 -8.65
C LEU A 37 15.92 5.52 -8.59
N ALA A 38 16.73 4.91 -7.73
CA ALA A 38 16.71 3.46 -7.52
C ALA A 38 15.36 2.98 -6.93
N ASP A 39 14.84 3.69 -5.93
CA ASP A 39 13.54 3.38 -5.33
C ASP A 39 12.39 3.61 -6.33
N HIS A 40 12.48 4.65 -7.17
CA HIS A 40 11.52 4.91 -8.22
C HIS A 40 11.49 3.79 -9.26
N ARG A 41 12.66 3.35 -9.75
CA ARG A 41 12.77 2.20 -10.67
C ARG A 41 12.12 0.95 -10.06
N ARG A 42 12.46 0.65 -8.81
CA ARG A 42 11.92 -0.51 -8.09
C ARG A 42 10.41 -0.41 -7.89
N SER A 43 9.89 0.80 -7.63
CA SER A 43 8.44 1.04 -7.56
C SER A 43 7.77 0.64 -8.87
N VAL A 44 8.26 1.10 -10.02
CA VAL A 44 7.71 0.72 -11.34
C VAL A 44 7.73 -0.79 -11.57
N GLU A 45 8.84 -1.47 -11.23
CA GLU A 45 8.97 -2.92 -11.37
C GLU A 45 7.92 -3.66 -10.51
N THR A 46 7.83 -3.32 -9.23
CA THR A 46 6.89 -3.97 -8.30
C THR A 46 5.42 -3.70 -8.63
N TRP A 47 5.12 -2.53 -9.21
CA TRP A 47 3.79 -2.24 -9.76
C TRP A 47 3.43 -3.15 -10.93
N CYS A 48 4.37 -3.40 -11.85
CA CYS A 48 4.15 -4.33 -12.95
C CYS A 48 3.82 -5.74 -12.44
N ASP A 49 4.57 -6.21 -11.44
CA ASP A 49 4.34 -7.53 -10.84
C ASP A 49 2.95 -7.64 -10.21
N PHE A 50 2.50 -6.60 -9.50
CA PHE A 50 1.17 -6.55 -8.91
C PHE A 50 0.06 -6.62 -9.97
N TYR A 51 0.16 -5.81 -11.04
CA TYR A 51 -0.84 -5.87 -12.12
C TYR A 51 -0.85 -7.21 -12.84
N LEU A 52 0.31 -7.80 -13.07
CA LEU A 52 0.40 -9.15 -13.65
C LEU A 52 -0.24 -10.20 -12.75
N ALA A 53 -0.08 -10.09 -11.42
CA ALA A 53 -0.74 -10.97 -10.46
C ALA A 53 -2.27 -10.81 -10.51
N GLN A 54 -2.77 -9.58 -10.55
CA GLN A 54 -4.21 -9.31 -10.71
C GLN A 54 -4.77 -9.90 -12.01
N LEU A 55 -4.08 -9.69 -13.14
CA LEU A 55 -4.50 -10.21 -14.45
C LEU A 55 -4.49 -11.73 -14.52
N LYS A 56 -3.57 -12.38 -13.82
CA LYS A 56 -3.51 -13.84 -13.70
C LYS A 56 -4.61 -14.42 -12.79
N GLY A 57 -5.28 -13.57 -12.01
CA GLY A 57 -6.28 -14.02 -11.04
C GLY A 57 -5.66 -14.90 -9.95
N VAL A 58 -4.48 -14.54 -9.45
CA VAL A 58 -3.85 -15.27 -8.33
C VAL A 58 -4.74 -15.25 -7.09
N THR A 59 -4.49 -16.17 -6.16
CA THR A 59 -5.28 -16.24 -4.91
C THR A 59 -5.11 -14.96 -4.07
N GLY A 60 -6.06 -14.69 -3.16
CA GLY A 60 -5.99 -13.52 -2.28
C GLY A 60 -4.71 -13.47 -1.43
N ALA A 61 -4.22 -14.64 -0.98
CA ALA A 61 -2.97 -14.73 -0.22
C ALA A 61 -1.73 -14.38 -1.09
N GLU A 62 -1.66 -14.91 -2.31
CA GLU A 62 -0.59 -14.57 -3.25
C GLU A 62 -0.65 -13.09 -3.66
N LEU A 63 -1.86 -12.56 -3.87
CA LEU A 63 -2.06 -11.15 -4.18
C LEU A 63 -1.59 -10.25 -3.03
N THR A 64 -1.89 -10.64 -1.78
CA THR A 64 -1.42 -9.94 -0.57
C THR A 64 0.10 -9.92 -0.51
N GLU A 65 0.76 -11.05 -0.78
CA GLU A 65 2.23 -11.14 -0.77
C GLU A 65 2.86 -10.25 -1.85
N VAL A 66 2.31 -10.27 -3.06
CA VAL A 66 2.80 -9.42 -4.17
C VAL A 66 2.52 -7.94 -3.87
N ALA A 67 1.33 -7.60 -3.40
CA ALA A 67 0.96 -6.24 -3.00
C ALA A 67 1.90 -5.70 -1.91
N GLY A 68 2.25 -6.54 -0.93
CA GLY A 68 3.16 -6.17 0.17
C GLY A 68 4.54 -5.71 -0.31
N LYS A 69 5.00 -6.22 -1.46
CA LYS A 69 6.30 -5.87 -2.06
C LYS A 69 6.27 -4.57 -2.87
N VAL A 70 5.10 -4.00 -3.15
CA VAL A 70 4.96 -2.76 -3.93
C VAL A 70 5.50 -1.57 -3.13
N LEU A 71 6.35 -0.76 -3.76
CA LEU A 71 6.78 0.52 -3.18
C LEU A 71 5.77 1.62 -3.51
N LEU A 72 5.11 2.12 -2.48
CA LEU A 72 4.22 3.27 -2.52
C LEU A 72 4.99 4.55 -2.18
N HIS A 73 4.63 5.67 -2.82
CA HIS A 73 5.18 6.98 -2.46
C HIS A 73 4.27 7.65 -1.42
N HIS A 74 4.67 7.58 -0.14
CA HIS A 74 3.89 8.10 0.98
C HIS A 74 4.70 9.11 1.80
N LYS A 75 4.13 10.29 2.06
CA LYS A 75 4.78 11.37 2.85
C LYS A 75 6.20 11.72 2.38
N GLY A 76 6.42 11.75 1.07
CA GLY A 76 7.71 12.14 0.46
C GLY A 76 8.79 11.05 0.47
N ARG A 77 8.44 9.80 0.79
CA ARG A 77 9.36 8.66 0.72
C ARG A 77 8.71 7.45 0.07
N TYR A 78 9.54 6.59 -0.51
CA TYR A 78 9.11 5.26 -0.92
C TYR A 78 9.06 4.31 0.27
N VAL A 79 7.97 3.58 0.42
CA VAL A 79 7.72 2.62 1.51
C VAL A 79 7.05 1.37 0.95
N LEU A 80 7.42 0.19 1.45
CA LEU A 80 6.72 -1.04 1.11
C LEU A 80 5.27 -0.98 1.62
N ALA A 81 4.32 -1.43 0.83
CA ALA A 81 2.91 -1.41 1.20
C ALA A 81 2.63 -2.21 2.49
N GLN A 82 3.31 -3.35 2.68
CA GLN A 82 3.20 -4.14 3.91
C GLN A 82 3.72 -3.39 5.15
N ASP A 83 4.81 -2.64 5.00
CA ASP A 83 5.42 -1.92 6.11
C ASP A 83 4.54 -0.73 6.51
N LEU A 84 3.94 -0.06 5.51
CA LEU A 84 2.95 0.98 5.74
C LEU A 84 1.69 0.43 6.42
N ALA A 85 1.23 -0.76 6.02
CA ALA A 85 0.07 -1.40 6.65
C ALA A 85 0.38 -1.75 8.12
N ALA A 86 1.57 -2.30 8.39
CA ALA A 86 2.03 -2.58 9.74
C ALA A 86 2.15 -1.31 10.58
N GLU A 87 2.69 -0.20 10.04
CA GLU A 87 2.78 1.11 10.71
C GLU A 87 1.38 1.61 11.12
N VAL A 88 0.39 1.48 10.23
CA VAL A 88 -1.00 1.89 10.49
C VAL A 88 -1.63 1.02 11.59
N VAL A 89 -1.48 -0.29 11.52
CA VAL A 89 -2.02 -1.24 12.51
C VAL A 89 -1.37 -1.01 13.88
N GLN A 90 -0.06 -0.78 13.95
CA GLN A 90 0.64 -0.46 15.20
C GLN A 90 0.18 0.86 15.82
N GLY A 91 -0.31 1.80 15.01
CA GLY A 91 -0.90 3.06 15.47
C GLY A 91 -2.31 2.94 16.04
N VAL A 92 -2.96 1.78 15.93
CA VAL A 92 -4.30 1.54 16.48
C VAL A 92 -4.20 1.34 17.99
N ARG A 93 -5.13 1.96 18.73
CA ARG A 93 -5.19 1.82 20.19
C ARG A 93 -5.45 0.35 20.54
N TYR A 94 -4.67 -0.17 21.47
CA TYR A 94 -4.90 -1.50 22.02
C TYR A 94 -6.31 -1.64 22.62
N SER A 95 -6.99 -2.75 22.31
CA SER A 95 -8.21 -3.21 22.99
C SER A 95 -7.98 -4.59 23.59
N GLN A 96 -8.67 -4.87 24.71
CA GLN A 96 -8.73 -6.21 25.29
C GLN A 96 -9.70 -7.13 24.53
N VAL A 97 -10.60 -6.55 23.72
CA VAL A 97 -11.52 -7.28 22.83
C VAL A 97 -10.89 -7.31 21.45
N PHE A 98 -10.57 -8.52 20.96
CA PHE A 98 -9.86 -8.68 19.70
C PHE A 98 -10.69 -8.18 18.51
N GLU A 99 -11.98 -8.48 18.48
CA GLU A 99 -12.91 -8.11 17.42
C GLU A 99 -13.01 -6.59 17.29
N GLN A 100 -13.04 -5.89 18.42
CA GLN A 100 -13.00 -4.43 18.46
C GLN A 100 -11.67 -3.87 17.93
N TRP A 101 -10.55 -4.42 18.38
CA TRP A 101 -9.24 -4.01 17.87
C TRP A 101 -9.11 -4.25 16.36
N ASN A 102 -9.57 -5.41 15.88
CA ASN A 102 -9.54 -5.77 14.47
C ASN A 102 -10.44 -4.86 13.62
N TYR A 103 -11.63 -4.50 14.11
CA TYR A 103 -12.50 -3.51 13.46
C TYR A 103 -11.85 -2.13 13.38
N ASP A 104 -11.21 -1.67 14.47
CA ASP A 104 -10.49 -0.39 14.49
C ASP A 104 -9.31 -0.39 13.50
N CYS A 105 -8.57 -1.51 13.40
CA CYS A 105 -7.54 -1.71 12.38
C CYS A 105 -8.09 -1.59 10.96
N ALA A 106 -9.17 -2.31 10.65
CA ALA A 106 -9.83 -2.26 9.35
C ALA A 106 -10.28 -0.83 9.02
N CYS A 107 -10.89 -0.12 9.98
CA CYS A 107 -11.32 1.27 9.83
C CYS A 107 -10.17 2.20 9.48
N LYS A 108 -9.03 2.09 10.18
CA LYS A 108 -7.84 2.92 9.91
C LYS A 108 -7.23 2.64 8.55
N VAL A 109 -7.13 1.36 8.18
CA VAL A 109 -6.64 0.94 6.86
C VAL A 109 -7.54 1.48 5.75
N HIS A 110 -8.86 1.23 5.82
CA HIS A 110 -9.82 1.73 4.82
C HIS A 110 -9.88 3.25 4.77
N SER A 111 -9.74 3.94 5.90
CA SER A 111 -9.64 5.40 5.94
C SER A 111 -8.40 5.90 5.22
N LEU A 112 -7.24 5.29 5.44
CA LEU A 112 -6.00 5.70 4.79
C LEU A 112 -6.05 5.40 3.29
N ALA A 113 -6.51 4.20 2.90
CA ALA A 113 -6.66 3.80 1.51
C ALA A 113 -7.51 4.80 0.70
N ARG A 114 -8.63 5.26 1.28
CA ARG A 114 -9.51 6.28 0.65
C ARG A 114 -8.86 7.65 0.49
N SER A 115 -7.84 7.97 1.29
CA SER A 115 -7.10 9.23 1.19
C SER A 115 -5.92 9.18 0.20
N MET A 116 -5.58 7.98 -0.28
CA MET A 116 -4.53 7.76 -1.27
C MET A 116 -5.07 7.87 -2.70
N PRO A 117 -4.19 8.03 -3.71
CA PRO A 117 -4.55 7.78 -5.09
C PRO A 117 -5.23 6.41 -5.24
N PRO A 118 -6.24 6.24 -6.11
CA PRO A 118 -7.03 5.00 -6.18
C PRO A 118 -6.19 3.73 -6.39
N LEU A 119 -5.12 3.82 -7.18
CA LEU A 119 -4.21 2.71 -7.42
C LEU A 119 -3.43 2.35 -6.14
N ASP A 120 -2.76 3.33 -5.55
CA ASP A 120 -2.00 3.16 -4.31
C ASP A 120 -2.90 2.63 -3.18
N GLY A 121 -4.12 3.15 -3.07
CA GLY A 121 -5.11 2.71 -2.09
C GLY A 121 -5.52 1.25 -2.28
N ALA A 122 -5.67 0.78 -3.53
CA ALA A 122 -6.00 -0.60 -3.84
C ALA A 122 -4.85 -1.56 -3.47
N VAL A 123 -3.61 -1.21 -3.82
CA VAL A 123 -2.42 -1.99 -3.41
C VAL A 123 -2.28 -2.01 -1.90
N PHE A 124 -2.46 -0.86 -1.25
CA PHE A 124 -2.39 -0.75 0.21
C PHE A 124 -3.45 -1.61 0.89
N LEU A 125 -4.69 -1.61 0.40
CA LEU A 125 -5.75 -2.49 0.89
C LEU A 125 -5.41 -3.97 0.71
N ALA A 126 -4.93 -4.37 -0.47
CA ALA A 126 -4.50 -5.74 -0.73
C ALA A 126 -3.37 -6.16 0.22
N ALA A 127 -2.33 -5.33 0.36
CA ALA A 127 -1.19 -5.58 1.23
C ALA A 127 -1.57 -5.67 2.71
N SER A 128 -2.60 -4.94 3.13
CA SER A 128 -3.08 -4.94 4.51
C SER A 128 -3.87 -6.21 4.88
N GLY A 129 -4.36 -6.97 3.89
CA GLY A 129 -5.25 -8.11 4.10
C GLY A 129 -6.73 -7.76 4.31
N TYR A 130 -7.11 -6.47 4.34
CA TYR A 130 -8.49 -6.01 4.54
C TYR A 130 -9.26 -5.75 3.23
N GLN A 131 -8.71 -6.11 2.06
CA GLN A 131 -9.34 -5.86 0.75
C GLN A 131 -10.73 -6.47 0.60
N ASP A 132 -10.93 -7.69 1.11
CA ASP A 132 -12.16 -8.47 0.99
C ASP A 132 -12.97 -8.49 2.29
N ALA A 133 -12.54 -7.71 3.29
CA ALA A 133 -13.20 -7.67 4.58
C ALA A 133 -14.49 -6.83 4.50
N SER A 134 -15.61 -7.41 4.94
CA SER A 134 -16.86 -6.68 5.13
C SER A 134 -16.75 -5.78 6.35
N MET A 135 -16.85 -4.46 6.14
CA MET A 135 -16.80 -3.50 7.24
C MET A 135 -18.02 -3.61 8.17
N ASP A 136 -19.16 -4.05 7.64
CA ASP A 136 -20.39 -4.25 8.41
C ASP A 136 -20.23 -5.49 9.31
N ASP A 137 -19.76 -6.62 8.76
CA ASP A 137 -19.54 -7.85 9.53
C ASP A 137 -18.52 -7.64 10.66
N LEU A 138 -17.45 -6.87 10.40
CA LEU A 138 -16.47 -6.53 11.42
C LEU A 138 -17.04 -5.61 12.50
N ALA A 139 -17.94 -4.69 12.13
CA ALA A 139 -18.61 -3.80 13.07
C ALA A 139 -19.55 -4.60 13.99
N ASP A 140 -20.34 -5.50 13.40
CA ASP A 140 -21.27 -6.36 14.12
C ASP A 140 -20.52 -7.28 15.09
N ALA A 141 -19.47 -7.97 14.62
CA ALA A 141 -18.61 -8.81 15.47
C ALA A 141 -17.96 -8.02 16.62
N SER A 142 -17.52 -6.78 16.35
CA SER A 142 -17.02 -5.90 17.41
C SER A 142 -18.10 -5.55 18.44
N ALA A 143 -19.32 -5.26 18.00
CA ALA A 143 -20.41 -4.88 18.89
C ALA A 143 -20.85 -6.04 19.79
N GLU A 144 -20.99 -7.23 19.20
CA GLU A 144 -21.31 -8.48 19.92
C GLU A 144 -20.25 -8.79 20.97
N ALA A 145 -18.96 -8.82 20.59
CA ALA A 145 -17.87 -9.16 21.50
C ALA A 145 -17.72 -8.15 22.66
N VAL A 146 -17.96 -6.86 22.40
CA VAL A 146 -17.96 -5.83 23.45
C VAL A 146 -19.12 -6.03 24.41
N GLU A 147 -20.30 -6.42 23.91
CA GLU A 147 -21.45 -6.66 24.77
C GLU A 147 -21.28 -7.93 25.62
N GLU A 148 -20.77 -9.02 25.02
CA GLU A 148 -20.40 -10.23 25.76
C GLU A 148 -19.37 -9.93 26.86
N ALA A 149 -18.35 -9.13 26.57
CA ALA A 149 -17.36 -8.72 27.55
C ALA A 149 -17.98 -7.89 28.69
N LYS A 150 -18.94 -7.01 28.39
CA LYS A 150 -19.66 -6.26 29.44
C LYS A 150 -20.51 -7.18 30.31
N LEU A 151 -21.27 -8.09 29.71
CA LEU A 151 -22.09 -9.07 30.44
C LEU A 151 -21.23 -9.94 31.35
N ALA A 152 -20.06 -10.38 30.88
CA ALA A 152 -19.12 -11.16 31.68
C ALA A 152 -18.55 -10.39 32.88
N LEU A 153 -18.35 -9.08 32.76
CA LEU A 153 -17.78 -8.23 33.82
C LEU A 153 -18.82 -7.74 34.82
N TYR A 154 -20.03 -7.42 34.36
CA TYR A 154 -21.02 -6.70 35.16
C TYR A 154 -22.33 -7.48 35.39
N GLY A 155 -22.52 -8.61 34.70
CA GLY A 155 -23.77 -9.39 34.73
C GLY A 155 -24.85 -8.85 33.79
N GLU A 156 -26.00 -9.52 33.79
CA GLU A 156 -27.22 -8.99 33.15
C GLU A 156 -27.72 -7.75 33.91
N PRO A 157 -28.24 -6.73 33.20
CA PRO A 157 -28.79 -5.54 33.83
C PRO A 157 -30.01 -5.82 34.73
#